data_AF-A0AAU0R564-F1
#
_entry.id   AF-A0AAU0R564-F1
#
_cell.length_a   1.000
_cell.length_b   1.000
_cell.length_c   1.000
_cell.angle_alpha   90.00
_cell.angle_beta   90.00
_cell.angle_gamma   90.00
#
_symmetry.space_group_name_H-M   'P 1'
#
loop_
_entity.id
_entity.type
_entity.pdbx_description
1 polymer ?
#
loop_
_entity_poly.entity_id
_entity_poly.type
_entity_poly.pdbx_seq_one_letter_code
_entity_poly.pdbx_strand_id
1 'polypeptide(L)'
;MRQLRTLILFFLLSSCRTEKEMHIIPRGYVGWVVIAFKQKVGVNIALKNGFRVYEIPENGVLKVKEDSNDGVFEESDILFLQCKGDNSYDTLKFFTGWITENRFKKQRIELEPSKVIVQAPGVLGGEAVNNSGGYFYFVGQIKDSMFAEKSYEAFLIKANNIIK
;
A
#
# COMPACT_ATOMS: atom_id res chain seq x y z
N MET A 1 24.30 -43.10 19.97
CA MET A 1 24.29 -41.72 19.42
C MET A 1 23.77 -41.73 17.98
N ARG A 2 22.46 -41.87 17.75
CA ARG A 2 21.89 -41.93 16.38
C ARG A 2 20.41 -41.55 16.35
N GLN A 3 20.02 -40.53 17.11
CA GLN A 3 18.65 -39.95 17.04
C GLN A 3 18.64 -38.42 17.15
N LEU A 4 19.81 -37.77 17.28
CA LEU A 4 19.91 -36.32 17.45
C LEU A 4 20.02 -35.56 16.12
N ARG A 5 20.08 -36.26 14.96
CA ARG A 5 20.23 -35.62 13.65
C ARG A 5 18.92 -35.26 12.96
N THR A 6 17.79 -35.85 13.36
CA THR A 6 16.49 -35.65 12.69
C THR A 6 15.73 -34.42 13.21
N LEU A 7 16.03 -33.96 14.42
CA LEU A 7 15.27 -32.86 15.06
C LEU A 7 15.61 -31.45 14.50
N ILE A 8 16.75 -31.31 13.82
CA ILE A 8 17.23 -30.02 13.28
C ILE A 8 16.51 -29.65 11.97
N LEU A 9 15.90 -30.62 11.27
CA LEU A 9 15.25 -30.37 9.97
C LEU A 9 13.85 -29.73 10.09
N PHE A 10 13.22 -29.76 11.26
CA PHE A 10 11.86 -29.23 11.45
C PHE A 10 11.81 -27.73 11.82
N PHE A 11 12.95 -27.11 12.17
CA PHE A 11 13.01 -25.69 12.54
C PHE A 11 13.19 -24.73 11.36
N LEU A 12 13.45 -25.25 10.15
CA LEU A 12 13.68 -24.46 8.93
C LEU A 12 12.40 -24.06 8.18
N LEU A 13 11.22 -24.40 8.72
CA LEU A 13 9.91 -24.04 8.15
C LEU A 13 9.25 -22.86 8.88
N SER A 14 10.02 -22.04 9.61
CA SER A 14 9.52 -20.73 10.06
C SER A 14 9.32 -19.88 8.82
N SER A 15 8.09 -19.88 8.28
CA SER A 15 7.67 -19.11 7.13
C SER A 15 8.05 -17.64 7.34
N CYS A 16 8.65 -17.02 6.33
CA CYS A 16 8.93 -15.59 6.30
C CYS A 16 7.60 -14.81 6.23
N ARG A 17 6.98 -14.54 7.38
CA ARG A 17 5.80 -13.68 7.51
C ARG A 17 6.27 -12.24 7.71
N THR A 18 5.73 -11.32 6.92
CA THR A 18 6.08 -9.91 6.97
C THR A 18 5.38 -9.18 8.11
N GLU A 19 5.86 -7.97 8.42
CA GLU A 19 5.20 -7.06 9.35
C GLU A 19 3.84 -6.64 8.76
N LYS A 20 2.85 -6.35 9.61
CA LYS A 20 1.57 -5.82 9.14
C LYS A 20 1.75 -4.39 8.65
N GLU A 21 0.82 -3.90 7.83
CA GLU A 21 0.93 -2.56 7.23
C GLU A 21 -0.25 -1.66 7.61
N MET A 22 0.04 -0.43 7.98
CA MET A 22 -0.95 0.59 8.26
C MET A 22 -0.64 1.85 7.45
N HIS A 23 -1.49 2.16 6.48
CA HIS A 23 -1.37 3.36 5.66
C HIS A 23 -2.33 4.42 6.18
N ILE A 24 -1.78 5.54 6.64
CA ILE A 24 -2.55 6.68 7.14
C ILE A 24 -2.60 7.74 6.05
N ILE A 25 -3.79 7.92 5.48
CA ILE A 25 -4.09 8.79 4.36
C ILE A 25 -4.59 10.14 4.88
N PRO A 26 -4.11 11.28 4.34
CA PRO A 26 -4.52 12.59 4.80
C PRO A 26 -6.00 12.85 4.51
N ARG A 27 -6.58 13.75 5.32
CA ARG A 27 -8.01 14.09 5.23
C ARG A 27 -8.36 14.60 3.84
N GLY A 28 -9.38 14.02 3.23
CA GLY A 28 -9.89 14.43 1.92
C GLY A 28 -8.96 14.13 0.74
N TYR A 29 -7.87 13.39 0.96
CA TYR A 29 -6.96 13.00 -0.11
C TYR A 29 -7.67 12.15 -1.17
N VAL A 30 -7.54 12.57 -2.43
CA VAL A 30 -7.97 11.82 -3.61
C VAL A 30 -6.84 11.92 -4.62
N GLY A 31 -6.33 10.78 -5.07
CA GLY A 31 -5.21 10.71 -5.99
C GLY A 31 -4.34 9.49 -5.80
N TRP A 32 -3.27 9.44 -6.58
CA TRP A 32 -2.27 8.39 -6.53
C TRP A 32 -1.33 8.58 -5.35
N VAL A 33 -0.97 7.48 -4.71
CA VAL A 33 0.05 7.42 -3.66
C VAL A 33 1.22 6.59 -4.15
N VAL A 34 2.43 7.05 -3.83
CA VAL A 34 3.66 6.28 -3.92
C VAL A 34 4.37 6.27 -2.58
N ILE A 35 4.85 5.08 -2.21
CA ILE A 35 5.83 4.90 -1.13
C ILE A 35 7.12 4.44 -1.81
N ALA A 36 8.15 5.28 -1.79
CA ALA A 36 9.45 5.02 -2.37
C ALA A 36 10.41 4.54 -1.27
N PHE A 37 10.84 3.28 -1.37
CA PHE A 37 11.72 2.63 -0.39
C PHE A 37 13.20 2.86 -0.70
N LYS A 38 14.10 2.54 0.24
CA LYS A 38 15.56 2.63 0.06
C LYS A 38 16.09 4.02 -0.33
N GLN A 39 15.41 5.08 0.11
CA GLN A 39 15.80 6.45 -0.25
C GLN A 39 16.93 6.95 0.66
N LYS A 40 17.93 7.64 0.08
CA LYS A 40 19.00 8.29 0.87
C LYS A 40 18.45 9.35 1.82
N VAL A 41 17.41 10.07 1.36
CA VAL A 41 16.69 11.09 2.11
C VAL A 41 15.22 10.68 2.18
N GLY A 42 14.70 10.59 3.40
CA GLY A 42 13.34 10.13 3.68
C GLY A 42 13.10 10.07 5.18
N VAL A 43 11.89 9.65 5.55
CA VAL A 43 11.55 9.36 6.95
C VAL A 43 11.99 7.95 7.31
N ASN A 44 12.14 7.68 8.61
CA ASN A 44 12.20 6.31 9.11
C ASN A 44 10.77 5.83 9.36
N ILE A 45 10.46 4.59 8.99
CA ILE A 45 9.15 3.98 9.23
C ILE A 45 8.98 3.72 10.72
N ALA A 46 7.82 4.10 11.26
CA ALA A 46 7.46 3.76 12.63
C ALA A 46 6.88 2.35 12.71
N LEU A 47 7.29 1.58 13.73
CA LEU A 47 6.67 0.32 14.11
C LEU A 47 5.75 0.55 15.31
N LYS A 48 4.43 0.35 15.12
CA LYS A 48 3.42 0.50 16.19
C LYS A 48 2.55 -0.74 16.25
N ASN A 49 2.54 -1.44 17.38
CA ASN A 49 1.71 -2.63 17.62
C ASN A 49 1.85 -3.73 16.53
N GLY A 50 3.06 -3.92 16.00
CA GLY A 50 3.33 -4.88 14.92
C GLY A 50 2.99 -4.40 13.51
N PHE A 51 2.61 -3.14 13.35
CA PHE A 51 2.41 -2.49 12.05
C PHE A 51 3.60 -1.62 11.67
N ARG A 52 4.06 -1.71 10.43
CA ARG A 52 4.77 -0.64 9.72
C ARG A 52 3.76 0.45 9.37
N VAL A 53 4.01 1.65 9.88
CA VAL A 53 3.10 2.78 9.70
C VAL A 53 3.64 3.70 8.61
N TYR A 54 2.83 3.89 7.57
CA TYR A 54 3.09 4.78 6.44
C TYR A 54 2.16 5.98 6.52
N GLU A 55 2.65 7.09 7.08
CA GLU A 55 1.92 8.36 7.10
C GLU A 55 2.10 9.08 5.76
N ILE A 56 1.05 9.07 4.93
CA ILE A 56 1.11 9.57 3.55
C ILE A 56 1.05 11.10 3.56
N PRO A 57 2.01 11.80 2.92
CA PRO A 57 1.96 13.26 2.82
C PRO A 57 0.84 13.74 1.88
N GLU A 58 0.42 15.00 2.02
CA GLU A 58 -0.65 15.61 1.21
C GLU A 58 -0.36 15.59 -0.30
N ASN A 59 0.90 15.45 -0.70
CA ASN A 59 1.30 15.37 -2.12
C ASN A 59 1.24 13.93 -2.70
N GLY A 60 0.94 12.93 -1.87
CA GLY A 60 0.88 11.51 -2.25
C GLY A 60 2.22 10.80 -2.36
N VAL A 61 3.35 11.43 -2.00
CA VAL A 61 4.69 10.88 -2.20
C VAL A 61 5.41 10.74 -0.88
N LEU A 62 5.50 9.50 -0.37
CA LEU A 62 6.24 9.16 0.83
C LEU A 62 7.61 8.60 0.46
N LYS A 63 8.69 9.18 0.99
CA LYS A 63 10.07 8.65 0.86
C LYS A 63 10.48 8.02 2.18
N VAL A 64 10.89 6.75 2.14
CA VAL A 64 11.34 6.01 3.33
C VAL A 64 12.74 5.44 3.10
N LYS A 65 13.51 5.31 4.17
CA LYS A 65 14.91 4.84 4.10
C LYS A 65 15.03 3.33 4.09
N GLU A 66 14.06 2.66 4.70
CA GLU A 66 13.99 1.22 4.86
C GLU A 66 13.62 0.52 3.55
N ASP A 67 13.84 -0.79 3.54
CA ASP A 67 13.45 -1.69 2.46
C ASP A 67 11.93 -1.86 2.40
N SER A 68 11.41 -2.28 1.25
CA SER A 68 10.02 -2.73 1.11
C SER A 68 9.74 -3.92 2.04
N ASN A 69 8.49 -4.06 2.44
CA ASN A 69 8.04 -5.11 3.34
C ASN A 69 7.71 -6.39 2.55
N ASP A 70 8.74 -6.95 1.90
CA ASP A 70 8.59 -8.05 0.95
C ASP A 70 8.35 -9.39 1.66
N GLY A 71 7.34 -10.14 1.21
CA GLY A 71 7.03 -11.49 1.69
C GLY A 71 5.54 -11.80 1.61
N VAL A 72 5.08 -12.79 2.39
CA VAL A 72 3.68 -13.25 2.34
C VAL A 72 2.84 -12.46 3.34
N PHE A 73 1.79 -11.79 2.83
CA PHE A 73 0.78 -11.11 3.63
C PHE A 73 -0.62 -11.62 3.28
N GLU A 74 -1.52 -11.58 4.26
CA GLU A 74 -2.96 -11.70 4.01
C GLU A 74 -3.57 -10.31 3.79
N GLU A 75 -4.75 -10.24 3.16
CA GLU A 75 -5.49 -8.96 3.03
C GLU A 75 -5.78 -8.33 4.40
N SER A 76 -5.97 -9.16 5.44
CA SER A 76 -6.18 -8.75 6.83
C SER A 76 -4.94 -8.14 7.50
N ASP A 77 -3.75 -8.32 6.91
CA ASP A 77 -2.50 -7.78 7.41
C ASP A 77 -2.27 -6.32 6.94
N ILE A 78 -3.13 -5.78 6.07
CA ILE A 78 -3.02 -4.42 5.53
C ILE A 78 -4.24 -3.59 5.94
N LEU A 79 -3.99 -2.43 6.54
CA LEU A 79 -5.01 -1.48 6.97
C LEU A 79 -4.81 -0.12 6.28
N PHE A 80 -5.87 0.38 5.64
CA PHE A 80 -5.93 1.73 5.10
C PHE A 80 -6.87 2.59 5.94
N LEU A 81 -6.37 3.69 6.46
CA LEU A 81 -7.09 4.63 7.31
C LEU A 81 -7.06 6.02 6.69
N GLN A 82 -8.20 6.67 6.52
CA GLN A 82 -8.25 8.08 6.13
C GLN A 82 -8.56 8.95 7.35
N CYS A 83 -7.72 9.96 7.59
CA CYS A 83 -7.91 10.91 8.68
C CYS A 83 -9.19 11.74 8.48
N LYS A 84 -10.00 11.90 9.53
CA LYS A 84 -11.18 12.77 9.54
C LYS A 84 -10.94 14.10 10.26
N GLY A 85 -9.82 14.20 11.00
CA GLY A 85 -9.55 15.22 12.00
C GLY A 85 -9.55 14.64 13.41
N ASP A 86 -8.96 15.35 14.38
CA ASP A 86 -9.00 15.03 15.81
C ASP A 86 -8.59 13.58 16.16
N ASN A 87 -7.59 13.03 15.46
CA ASN A 87 -7.13 11.65 15.61
C ASN A 87 -8.19 10.56 15.35
N SER A 88 -9.26 10.90 14.62
CA SER A 88 -10.27 9.93 14.18
C SER A 88 -10.06 9.53 12.71
N TYR A 89 -10.39 8.28 12.38
CA TYR A 89 -10.11 7.68 11.09
C TYR A 89 -11.30 6.91 10.53
N ASP A 90 -11.49 6.96 9.22
CA ASP A 90 -12.35 6.04 8.48
C ASP A 90 -11.51 4.90 7.90
N THR A 91 -11.93 3.65 8.10
CA THR A 91 -11.29 2.50 7.45
C THR A 91 -11.72 2.44 5.99
N LEU A 92 -10.74 2.45 5.08
CA LEU A 92 -10.97 2.34 3.64
C LEU A 92 -10.93 0.88 3.21
N LYS A 93 -11.87 0.50 2.34
CA LYS A 93 -11.83 -0.81 1.68
C LYS A 93 -10.73 -0.80 0.60
N PHE A 94 -9.94 -1.86 0.58
CA PHE A 94 -8.84 -2.06 -0.36
C PHE A 94 -9.21 -3.09 -1.44
N PHE A 95 -8.76 -2.86 -2.66
CA PHE A 95 -8.92 -3.79 -3.77
C PHE A 95 -7.61 -3.96 -4.53
N THR A 96 -7.21 -5.21 -4.73
CA THR A 96 -6.07 -5.57 -5.58
C THR A 96 -6.48 -5.73 -7.05
N GLY A 97 -5.59 -5.32 -7.95
CA GLY A 97 -5.75 -5.39 -9.40
C GLY A 97 -6.57 -4.25 -10.01
N TRP A 98 -6.50 -4.16 -11.34
CA TRP A 98 -7.35 -3.24 -12.09
C TRP A 98 -8.83 -3.57 -11.87
N ILE A 99 -9.61 -2.58 -11.46
CA ILE A 99 -11.07 -2.71 -11.41
C ILE A 99 -11.58 -2.55 -12.85
N THR A 100 -11.88 -3.67 -13.50
CA THR A 100 -12.51 -3.67 -14.84
C THR A 100 -13.98 -3.29 -14.73
N GLU A 101 -14.58 -2.76 -15.81
CA GLU A 101 -15.99 -2.36 -15.84
C GLU A 101 -16.97 -3.47 -15.39
N ASN A 102 -16.63 -4.74 -15.67
CA ASN A 102 -17.43 -5.89 -15.25
C ASN A 102 -17.32 -6.19 -13.75
N ARG A 103 -16.10 -6.12 -13.18
CA ARG A 103 -15.89 -6.25 -11.73
C ARG A 103 -16.55 -5.06 -11.00
N PHE A 104 -16.45 -3.88 -11.58
CA PHE A 104 -17.06 -2.64 -11.13
C PHE A 104 -18.58 -2.71 -11.05
N LYS A 105 -19.26 -3.17 -12.11
CA LYS A 105 -20.73 -3.32 -12.14
C LYS A 105 -21.25 -4.26 -11.06
N LYS A 106 -20.53 -5.36 -10.79
CA LYS A 106 -20.89 -6.33 -9.73
C LYS A 106 -20.70 -5.74 -8.33
N GLN A 107 -19.61 -5.01 -8.09
CA GLN A 107 -19.29 -4.42 -6.79
C GLN A 107 -20.08 -3.13 -6.48
N ARG A 108 -20.55 -2.39 -7.48
CA ARG A 108 -21.39 -1.17 -7.31
C ARG A 108 -22.70 -1.44 -6.56
N ILE A 109 -23.23 -2.66 -6.65
CA ILE A 109 -24.44 -3.07 -5.92
C ILE A 109 -24.12 -3.30 -4.43
N GLU A 110 -22.87 -3.65 -4.10
CA GLU A 110 -22.42 -3.95 -2.74
C GLU A 110 -21.69 -2.77 -2.07
N LEU A 111 -21.19 -1.79 -2.84
CA LEU A 111 -20.46 -0.62 -2.36
C LEU A 111 -21.16 0.66 -2.78
N GLU A 112 -21.41 1.55 -1.81
CA GLU A 112 -21.98 2.87 -2.08
C GLU A 112 -21.07 3.70 -3.00
N PRO A 113 -21.60 4.31 -4.08
CA PRO A 113 -20.79 5.05 -5.06
C PRO A 113 -19.96 6.22 -4.50
N SER A 114 -20.39 6.81 -3.38
CA SER A 114 -19.72 7.92 -2.69
C SER A 114 -18.59 7.46 -1.76
N LYS A 115 -18.45 6.15 -1.51
CA LYS A 115 -17.45 5.62 -0.59
C LYS A 115 -16.05 5.73 -1.18
N VAL A 116 -15.12 6.27 -0.40
CA VAL A 116 -13.70 6.31 -0.72
C VAL A 116 -13.12 4.90 -0.55
N ILE A 117 -12.35 4.47 -1.55
CA ILE A 117 -11.68 3.18 -1.61
C ILE A 117 -10.18 3.37 -1.88
N VAL A 118 -9.42 2.30 -1.64
CA VAL A 118 -8.05 2.17 -2.11
C VAL A 118 -8.00 1.11 -3.20
N GLN A 119 -7.37 1.45 -4.34
CA GLN A 119 -7.16 0.54 -5.46
C GLN A 119 -5.68 0.44 -5.79
N ALA A 120 -5.11 -0.76 -5.72
CA ALA A 120 -3.77 -1.01 -6.25
C ALA A 120 -3.90 -1.68 -7.62
N PRO A 121 -3.42 -1.07 -8.73
CA PRO A 121 -3.50 -1.67 -10.07
C PRO A 121 -2.68 -2.97 -10.22
N GLY A 122 -1.77 -3.27 -9.29
CA GLY A 122 -0.99 -4.52 -9.21
C GLY A 122 -0.80 -5.01 -7.77
N VAL A 123 0.18 -5.89 -7.53
CA VAL A 123 0.69 -6.14 -6.16
C VAL A 123 1.24 -4.81 -5.64
N LEU A 124 1.13 -4.52 -4.34
CA LEU A 124 1.85 -3.41 -3.72
C LEU A 124 3.35 -3.65 -3.96
N GLY A 125 3.88 -3.13 -5.07
CA GLY A 125 5.19 -3.52 -5.57
C GLY A 125 5.32 -3.35 -7.08
N GLY A 126 6.17 -2.41 -7.47
CA GLY A 126 6.72 -2.29 -8.81
C GLY A 126 8.03 -1.51 -8.79
N GLU A 127 8.95 -1.78 -9.72
CA GLU A 127 10.25 -1.06 -9.86
C GLU A 127 10.10 0.40 -10.33
N ALA A 128 8.86 0.91 -10.43
CA ALA A 128 8.49 2.01 -11.31
C ALA A 128 9.01 3.40 -10.90
N VAL A 129 9.70 3.54 -9.75
CA VAL A 129 10.34 4.80 -9.39
C VAL A 129 11.82 4.59 -9.08
N ASN A 130 12.68 5.16 -9.94
CA ASN A 130 14.14 5.23 -9.76
C ASN A 130 14.82 3.91 -9.35
N ASN A 131 14.38 2.76 -9.88
CA ASN A 131 14.91 1.41 -9.58
C ASN A 131 14.88 1.05 -8.07
N SER A 132 14.11 1.78 -7.28
CA SER A 132 13.88 1.53 -5.86
C SER A 132 12.42 1.14 -5.77
N GLY A 133 12.14 -0.17 -5.67
CA GLY A 133 10.78 -0.70 -5.63
C GLY A 133 9.84 0.17 -4.79
N GLY A 134 8.60 0.34 -5.25
CA GLY A 134 7.62 1.20 -4.62
C GLY A 134 6.26 0.56 -4.49
N TYR A 135 5.49 1.01 -3.49
CA TYR A 135 4.07 0.70 -3.41
C TYR A 135 3.28 1.79 -4.12
N PHE A 136 2.31 1.37 -4.94
CA PHE A 136 1.48 2.25 -5.74
C PHE A 136 0.02 1.89 -5.55
N TYR A 137 -0.77 2.87 -5.15
CA TYR A 137 -2.22 2.72 -5.06
C TYR A 137 -2.91 4.06 -5.27
N PHE A 138 -4.15 4.00 -5.71
CA PHE A 138 -5.03 5.14 -5.87
C PHE A 138 -6.02 5.20 -4.72
N VAL A 139 -6.22 6.39 -4.16
CA VAL A 139 -7.27 6.70 -3.18
C VAL A 139 -8.32 7.54 -3.88
N GLY A 140 -9.58 7.13 -3.85
CA GLY A 140 -10.66 7.92 -4.43
C GLY A 140 -12.01 7.24 -4.35
N GLN A 141 -13.05 7.89 -4.85
CA GLN A 141 -14.35 7.25 -4.93
C GLN A 141 -14.36 6.21 -6.05
N ILE A 142 -15.30 5.27 -5.97
CA ILE A 142 -15.49 4.24 -6.99
C ILE A 142 -15.63 4.86 -8.39
N LYS A 143 -16.43 5.93 -8.56
CA LYS A 143 -16.56 6.62 -9.84
C LYS A 143 -15.23 7.20 -10.39
N ASP A 144 -14.26 7.44 -9.52
CA ASP A 144 -12.96 8.05 -9.86
C ASP A 144 -11.96 7.00 -10.34
N SER A 145 -12.22 5.71 -10.17
CA SER A 145 -11.30 4.63 -10.57
C SER A 145 -11.02 4.61 -12.08
N MET A 146 -11.99 4.96 -12.92
CA MET A 146 -11.79 5.10 -14.37
C MET A 146 -10.91 6.30 -14.75
N PHE A 147 -10.83 7.31 -13.88
CA PHE A 147 -9.93 8.46 -14.04
C PHE A 147 -8.53 8.15 -13.51
N ALA A 148 -8.41 7.24 -12.53
CA ALA A 148 -7.12 6.79 -12.01
C ALA A 148 -6.23 6.24 -13.13
N GLU A 149 -6.76 5.36 -13.98
CA GLU A 149 -6.03 4.75 -15.11
C GLU A 149 -5.43 5.82 -16.04
N LYS A 150 -6.21 6.84 -16.41
CA LYS A 150 -5.76 7.92 -17.31
C LYS A 150 -4.76 8.89 -16.68
N SER A 151 -4.73 8.96 -15.35
CA SER A 151 -3.88 9.92 -14.61
C SER A 151 -2.59 9.30 -14.07
N TYR A 152 -2.42 7.98 -14.19
CA TYR A 152 -1.28 7.25 -13.64
C TYR A 152 0.06 7.73 -14.18
N GLU A 153 0.21 7.84 -15.50
CA GLU A 153 1.47 8.26 -16.14
C GLU A 153 1.90 9.68 -15.72
N ALA A 154 0.94 10.61 -15.69
CA ALA A 154 1.21 11.98 -15.25
C ALA A 154 1.66 12.03 -13.78
N PHE A 155 1.07 11.18 -12.93
CA PHE A 155 1.50 11.05 -11.54
C PHE A 155 2.92 10.47 -11.43
N LEU A 156 3.27 9.42 -12.20
CA LEU A 156 4.60 8.83 -12.17
C LEU A 156 5.70 9.85 -12.52
N ILE A 157 5.45 10.70 -13.52
CA ILE A 157 6.39 11.77 -13.89
C ILE A 157 6.60 12.74 -12.71
N LYS A 158 5.52 13.16 -12.04
CA LYS A 158 5.58 14.04 -10.86
C LYS A 158 6.32 13.36 -9.71
N ALA A 159 5.99 12.11 -9.40
CA ALA A 159 6.60 11.32 -8.34
C ALA A 159 8.12 11.19 -8.55
N ASN A 160 8.55 10.84 -9.76
CA ASN A 160 9.97 10.72 -10.11
C ASN A 160 10.74 12.02 -9.90
N ASN A 161 10.14 13.18 -10.14
CA ASN A 161 10.78 14.47 -9.90
C ASN A 161 10.91 14.82 -8.40
N ILE A 162 10.03 14.30 -7.54
CA ILE A 162 10.10 14.51 -6.07
C ILE A 162 11.10 13.54 -5.41
N ILE A 163 11.32 12.39 -6.04
CA ILE A 163 12.13 11.30 -5.50
C ILE A 163 13.62 11.41 -5.90
N LYS A 164 13.93 12.06 -7.01
CA LYS A 164 15.32 12.49 -7.33
C LYS A 164 15.95 13.28 -6.18
#